data_AF-A0A382KS34-F1
#
_entry.id   AF-A0A382KS34-F1
#
_cell.length_a   1.000
_cell.length_b   1.000
_cell.length_c   1.000
_cell.angle_alpha   90.00
_cell.angle_beta   90.00
_cell.angle_gamma   90.00
#
_symmetry.space_group_name_H-M   'P 1'
#
loop_
_entity.id
_entity.type
_entity.pdbx_description
1 polymer ?
#
loop_
_entity_poly.entity_id
_entity_poly.type
_entity_poly.pdbx_seq_one_letter_code
_entity_poly.pdbx_strand_id
1 'polypeptide(L)'
;MDNNWVFQPLQMPVTVLIFVTVIMVVTAWVSYSNWSRRRGVGVAMLELLRFIIMGMILFTLCKPEFLRTTPIEEQPEVVILTDVSSSMTTQDVKTGTRNVVTREKWLTDQLATNVWAELEKKAKVTVQDFGMSGTDDTELIKAGTDIFNALDSQRKKNKNLKAVLVLSDGDWNYGAPPQQAAMKLGAEKIPVFTLTVGSDQAQKDLILESVNPPNFGLLGEQISIPFRIQSHLPEPVKTQVRLTSSRGPSISITKPISIPAYGQVHDSIVWAPREISEYILTMELPVWAKGSERELLEDNNMQTFQVSIRTEKLNVLVVESYPRWEYRYLRNALMRDPGVDVSVLLLHPELGPGAGLNYIQKFPETREQLAKFDVVFLGDVGIGEKELTVEQCDLLRGLVDQQG
;
A
#
# COMPACT_ATOMS: atom_id res chain seq x y z
N MET A 1 52.32 -4.49 -4.23
CA MET A 1 52.68 -5.14 -5.52
C MET A 1 53.93 -5.93 -5.25
N ASP A 2 53.77 -7.20 -4.89
CA ASP A 2 54.91 -8.03 -4.56
C ASP A 2 55.39 -8.70 -5.85
N ASN A 3 56.34 -8.05 -6.51
CA ASN A 3 57.02 -8.62 -7.67
C ASN A 3 58.08 -9.61 -7.17
N ASN A 4 57.64 -10.81 -6.84
CA ASN A 4 58.57 -11.89 -6.48
C ASN A 4 58.69 -12.89 -7.62
N TRP A 5 59.95 -13.18 -8.00
CA TRP A 5 60.26 -14.35 -8.81
C TRP A 5 60.02 -15.60 -7.95
N VAL A 6 58.82 -16.16 -8.04
CA VAL A 6 58.53 -17.46 -7.46
C VAL A 6 58.77 -18.50 -8.56
N PHE A 7 59.97 -19.08 -8.57
CA PHE A 7 60.11 -20.43 -9.13
C PHE A 7 59.26 -21.32 -8.26
N GLN A 8 58.27 -22.05 -8.79
CA GLN A 8 57.64 -23.12 -7.99
C GLN A 8 58.61 -24.31 -7.94
N PRO A 9 59.30 -24.61 -6.82
CA PRO A 9 59.98 -25.89 -6.68
C PRO A 9 59.00 -27.05 -6.44
N LEU A 10 57.68 -26.81 -6.41
CA LEU A 10 56.69 -27.77 -5.88
C LEU A 10 55.90 -28.58 -6.91
N GLN A 11 56.07 -28.36 -8.22
CA GLN A 11 55.44 -29.20 -9.25
C GLN A 11 56.42 -29.85 -10.21
N MET A 12 57.72 -29.55 -10.10
CA MET A 12 58.73 -30.32 -10.81
C MET A 12 58.98 -31.60 -10.01
N PRO A 13 58.66 -32.79 -10.56
CA PRO A 13 59.00 -34.03 -9.87
C PRO A 13 60.51 -34.02 -9.65
N VAL A 14 60.96 -34.41 -8.45
CA VAL A 14 62.37 -34.38 -8.03
C VAL A 14 63.31 -35.01 -9.08
N THR A 15 62.78 -35.94 -9.86
CA THR A 15 63.41 -36.56 -11.03
C THR A 15 63.90 -35.58 -12.09
N VAL A 16 63.16 -34.51 -12.38
CA VAL A 16 63.55 -33.46 -13.35
C VAL A 16 64.71 -32.64 -12.81
N LEU A 17 64.70 -32.32 -11.51
CA LEU A 17 65.82 -31.61 -10.88
C LEU A 17 67.10 -32.46 -10.93
N ILE A 18 66.99 -33.74 -10.56
CA ILE A 18 68.10 -34.70 -10.64
C ILE A 18 68.61 -34.80 -12.09
N PHE A 19 67.71 -34.90 -13.07
CA PHE A 19 68.07 -34.96 -14.48
C PHE A 19 68.84 -33.73 -14.95
N VAL A 20 68.36 -32.52 -14.61
CA VAL A 20 69.04 -31.25 -14.91
C VAL A 20 70.43 -31.21 -14.28
N THR A 21 70.55 -31.59 -13.00
CA THR A 21 71.84 -31.61 -12.29
C THR A 21 72.82 -32.60 -12.92
N VAL A 22 72.37 -33.81 -13.24
CA VAL A 22 73.20 -34.84 -13.88
C VAL A 22 73.70 -34.36 -15.24
N ILE A 23 72.83 -33.79 -16.07
CA ILE A 23 73.23 -33.28 -17.39
C ILE A 23 74.23 -32.12 -17.25
N MET A 24 74.04 -31.21 -16.30
CA MET A 24 74.98 -30.11 -16.04
C MET A 24 76.35 -30.61 -15.58
N VAL A 25 76.40 -31.65 -14.75
CA VAL A 25 77.67 -32.24 -14.28
C VAL A 25 78.37 -32.96 -15.43
N VAL A 26 77.63 -33.73 -16.25
CA VAL A 26 78.18 -34.41 -17.42
C VAL A 26 78.71 -33.42 -18.45
N THR A 27 77.98 -32.34 -18.73
CA THR A 27 78.44 -31.30 -19.68
C THR A 27 79.65 -30.55 -19.15
N ALA A 28 79.67 -30.19 -17.86
CA ALA A 28 80.86 -29.60 -17.23
C ALA A 28 82.08 -30.53 -17.31
N TRP A 29 81.90 -31.83 -17.07
CA TRP A 29 82.97 -32.82 -17.15
C TRP A 29 83.49 -33.01 -18.58
N VAL A 30 82.60 -33.10 -19.58
CA VAL A 30 82.99 -33.20 -21.00
C VAL A 30 83.69 -31.93 -21.47
N SER A 31 83.17 -30.75 -21.13
CA SER A 31 83.77 -29.47 -21.47
C SER A 31 85.15 -29.30 -20.81
N TYR A 32 85.30 -29.73 -19.56
CA TYR A 32 86.59 -29.75 -18.86
C TYR A 32 87.57 -30.75 -19.47
N SER A 33 87.12 -31.97 -19.80
CA SER A 33 87.95 -32.99 -20.44
C SER A 33 88.39 -32.60 -21.85
N ASN A 34 87.54 -31.90 -22.62
CA ASN A 34 87.89 -31.41 -23.95
C ASN A 34 88.90 -30.27 -23.87
N TRP A 35 88.72 -29.37 -22.91
CA TRP A 35 89.67 -28.29 -22.67
C TRP A 35 91.03 -28.81 -22.18
N SER A 36 91.05 -29.80 -21.27
CA SER A 36 92.30 -30.36 -20.72
C SER A 36 93.11 -31.15 -21.74
N ARG A 37 92.47 -31.77 -22.75
CA ARG A 37 93.14 -32.51 -23.83
C ARG A 37 93.73 -31.63 -24.93
N ARG A 38 93.06 -30.52 -25.30
CA ARG A 38 93.47 -29.66 -26.43
C ARG A 38 94.17 -28.37 -26.02
N ARG A 39 94.11 -27.98 -24.73
CA ARG A 39 94.76 -26.82 -24.09
C ARG A 39 94.94 -25.59 -25.00
N GLY A 40 93.83 -24.90 -25.30
CA GLY A 40 93.82 -23.64 -26.05
C GLY A 40 92.72 -22.69 -25.58
N VAL A 41 92.97 -21.37 -25.63
CA VAL A 41 92.04 -20.32 -25.16
C VAL A 41 90.76 -20.29 -26.00
N GLY A 42 90.88 -20.48 -27.32
CA GLY A 42 89.71 -20.56 -28.21
C GLY A 42 88.80 -21.78 -27.93
N VAL A 43 89.40 -22.91 -27.52
CA VAL A 43 88.64 -24.12 -27.14
C VAL A 43 87.93 -23.90 -25.80
N ALA A 44 88.56 -23.20 -24.85
CA ALA A 44 87.94 -22.83 -23.58
C ALA A 44 86.71 -21.93 -23.79
N MET A 45 86.79 -20.96 -24.69
CA MET A 45 85.69 -20.03 -24.99
C MET A 45 84.49 -20.74 -25.64
N LEU A 46 84.73 -21.67 -26.57
CA LEU A 46 83.68 -22.45 -27.21
C LEU A 46 83.00 -23.44 -26.24
N GLU A 47 83.76 -24.08 -25.36
CA GLU A 47 83.21 -24.99 -24.35
C GLU A 47 82.45 -24.23 -23.25
N LEU A 48 82.90 -23.03 -22.87
CA LEU A 48 82.16 -22.14 -21.97
C LEU A 48 80.84 -21.68 -22.60
N LEU A 49 80.85 -21.30 -23.88
CA LEU A 49 79.62 -20.97 -24.61
C LEU A 49 78.66 -22.16 -24.65
N ARG A 50 79.18 -23.39 -24.87
CA ARG A 50 78.38 -24.61 -24.87
C ARG A 50 77.74 -24.89 -23.52
N PHE A 51 78.48 -24.69 -22.43
CA PHE A 51 77.97 -24.82 -21.06
C PHE A 51 76.85 -23.80 -20.78
N ILE A 52 77.02 -22.55 -21.21
CA ILE A 52 75.99 -21.50 -21.06
C ILE A 52 74.73 -21.84 -21.86
N ILE A 53 74.86 -22.28 -23.11
CA ILE A 53 73.72 -22.65 -23.96
C ILE A 53 72.97 -23.85 -23.34
N MET A 54 73.70 -24.86 -22.87
CA MET A 54 73.10 -26.01 -22.19
C MET A 54 72.36 -25.58 -20.91
N GLY A 55 72.96 -24.66 -20.14
CA GLY A 55 72.34 -24.07 -18.96
C GLY A 55 71.03 -23.35 -19.29
N MET A 56 70.99 -22.56 -20.37
CA MET A 56 69.77 -21.88 -20.81
C MET A 56 68.68 -22.85 -21.27
N ILE A 57 69.03 -23.93 -21.98
CA ILE A 57 68.07 -24.97 -22.41
C ILE A 57 67.49 -25.71 -21.19
N LEU A 58 68.32 -26.05 -20.21
CA LEU A 58 67.83 -26.70 -18.98
C LEU A 58 67.00 -25.74 -18.13
N PHE A 59 67.32 -24.45 -18.16
CA PHE A 59 66.52 -23.41 -17.51
C PHE A 59 65.13 -23.26 -18.14
N THR A 60 64.98 -23.36 -19.47
CA THR A 60 63.63 -23.34 -20.09
C THR A 60 62.85 -24.62 -19.78
N LEU A 61 63.54 -25.76 -19.61
CA LEU A 61 62.91 -27.00 -19.14
C LEU A 61 62.31 -26.84 -17.74
N CYS A 62 62.89 -25.98 -16.91
CA CYS A 62 62.39 -25.61 -15.59
C CYS A 62 61.11 -24.75 -15.61
N LYS A 63 60.57 -24.41 -16.80
CA LYS A 63 59.35 -23.61 -16.99
C LYS A 63 59.26 -22.40 -16.04
N PRO A 64 60.12 -21.38 -16.20
CA PRO A 64 60.04 -20.18 -15.39
C PRO A 64 58.74 -19.42 -15.70
N GLU A 65 57.79 -19.42 -14.77
CA GLU A 65 56.53 -18.68 -14.91
C GLU A 65 56.56 -17.39 -14.08
N PHE A 66 56.18 -16.28 -14.70
CA PHE A 66 56.06 -14.99 -14.03
C PHE A 66 54.63 -14.81 -13.52
N LEU A 67 54.38 -15.20 -12.27
CA LEU A 67 53.07 -15.07 -11.64
C LEU A 67 52.82 -13.61 -11.24
N ARG A 68 51.90 -12.94 -11.94
CA ARG A 68 51.30 -11.70 -11.46
C ARG A 68 50.01 -12.03 -10.72
N THR A 69 50.09 -12.16 -9.40
CA THR A 69 48.90 -12.17 -8.56
C THR A 69 48.43 -10.72 -8.40
N THR A 70 47.35 -10.36 -9.08
CA THR A 70 46.62 -9.13 -8.79
C THR A 70 45.57 -9.48 -7.73
N PRO A 71 45.79 -9.21 -6.44
CA PRO A 71 44.71 -9.31 -5.48
C PRO A 71 43.65 -8.28 -5.89
N ILE A 72 42.49 -8.76 -6.32
CA ILE A 72 41.30 -7.91 -6.43
C ILE A 72 40.83 -7.71 -4.99
N GLU A 73 41.33 -6.65 -4.36
CA GLU A 73 40.89 -6.24 -3.05
C GLU A 73 39.52 -5.57 -3.20
N GLU A 74 38.46 -6.38 -3.24
CA GLU A 74 37.11 -5.86 -3.17
C GLU A 74 36.93 -5.24 -1.78
N GLN A 75 36.58 -3.96 -1.73
CA GLN A 75 36.35 -3.28 -0.45
C GLN A 75 35.23 -3.99 0.30
N PRO A 76 35.36 -4.20 1.63
CA PRO A 76 34.28 -4.74 2.41
C PRO A 76 33.07 -3.83 2.30
N GLU A 77 31.89 -4.40 2.07
CA GLU A 77 30.65 -3.65 1.89
C GLU A 77 29.69 -3.92 3.05
N VAL A 78 29.07 -2.86 3.57
CA VAL A 78 27.99 -2.93 4.56
C VAL A 78 26.77 -2.27 3.96
N VAL A 79 25.65 -2.99 3.99
CA VAL A 79 24.38 -2.48 3.45
C VAL A 79 23.43 -2.13 4.58
N ILE A 80 22.87 -0.93 4.53
CA ILE A 80 21.80 -0.46 5.40
C ILE A 80 20.51 -0.52 4.59
N LEU A 81 19.55 -1.33 5.03
CA LEU A 81 18.25 -1.50 4.43
C LEU A 81 17.22 -0.69 5.20
N THR A 82 16.53 0.20 4.50
CA THR A 82 15.53 1.11 5.05
C THR A 82 14.15 0.73 4.54
N ASP A 83 13.24 0.45 5.45
CA ASP A 83 11.86 0.13 5.11
C ASP A 83 11.09 1.40 4.71
N VAL A 84 10.43 1.38 3.56
CA VAL A 84 9.59 2.49 3.06
C VAL A 84 8.11 2.13 2.98
N SER A 85 7.71 1.00 3.55
CA SER A 85 6.31 0.57 3.57
C SER A 85 5.38 1.54 4.30
N SER A 86 4.07 1.45 4.03
CA SER A 86 3.05 2.30 4.64
C SER A 86 3.00 2.17 6.17
N SER A 87 3.44 1.05 6.75
CA SER A 87 3.53 0.91 8.21
C SER A 87 4.56 1.87 8.82
N MET A 88 5.57 2.30 8.06
CA MET A 88 6.55 3.31 8.47
C MET A 88 5.96 4.73 8.53
N THR A 89 4.78 4.97 7.97
CA THR A 89 4.06 6.24 8.13
C THR A 89 3.29 6.34 9.44
N THR A 90 3.25 5.26 10.24
CA THR A 90 2.58 5.23 11.54
C THR A 90 3.25 6.22 12.50
N GLN A 91 2.44 7.02 13.19
CA GLN A 91 2.88 7.96 14.22
C GLN A 91 2.89 7.29 15.59
N ASP A 92 4.02 6.69 15.97
CA ASP A 92 4.16 6.04 17.28
C ASP A 92 5.52 6.30 17.96
N VAL A 93 6.45 6.97 17.29
CA VAL A 93 7.76 7.29 17.85
C VAL A 93 7.69 8.57 18.69
N LYS A 94 7.95 8.48 19.99
CA LYS A 94 7.93 9.62 20.90
C LYS A 94 9.24 10.40 20.86
N THR A 95 9.18 11.64 20.39
CA THR A 95 10.28 12.61 20.44
C THR A 95 10.00 13.60 21.57
N GLY A 96 10.25 13.19 22.81
CA GLY A 96 9.95 13.96 24.03
C GLY A 96 8.59 13.65 24.65
N THR A 97 8.07 14.56 25.48
CA THR A 97 6.87 14.28 26.31
C THR A 97 5.54 14.39 25.55
N ARG A 98 5.50 15.14 24.43
CA ARG A 98 4.23 15.45 23.72
C ARG A 98 4.26 15.28 22.21
N ASN A 99 5.44 15.13 21.60
CA ASN A 99 5.53 15.02 20.15
C ASN A 99 5.67 13.55 19.77
N VAL A 100 4.74 13.08 18.95
CA VAL A 100 4.84 11.81 18.25
C VAL A 100 5.19 12.11 16.80
N VAL A 101 6.16 11.38 16.26
CA VAL A 101 6.58 11.51 14.86
C VAL A 101 6.36 10.17 14.16
N THR A 102 6.27 10.22 12.83
CA THR A 102 6.24 9.00 12.01
C THR A 102 7.56 8.25 12.14
N ARG A 103 7.51 6.92 12.02
CA ARG A 103 8.72 6.06 11.99
C ARG A 103 9.67 6.48 10.88
N GLU A 104 9.14 6.78 9.69
CA GLU A 104 9.88 7.30 8.53
C GLU A 104 10.60 8.61 8.84
N LYS A 105 9.93 9.58 9.47
CA LYS A 105 10.52 10.88 9.80
C LYS A 105 11.65 10.72 10.82
N TRP A 106 11.41 9.94 11.87
CA TRP A 106 12.44 9.65 12.87
C TRP A 106 13.66 8.98 12.23
N LEU A 107 13.43 8.00 11.36
CA LEU A 107 14.48 7.29 10.64
C LEU A 107 15.27 8.25 9.75
N THR A 108 14.60 9.11 8.99
CA THR A 108 15.24 10.13 8.14
C THR A 108 16.13 11.08 8.97
N ASP A 109 15.65 11.53 10.13
CA ASP A 109 16.41 12.39 11.04
C ASP A 109 17.65 11.66 11.61
N GLN A 110 17.52 10.37 11.96
CA GLN A 110 18.65 9.56 12.40
C GLN A 110 19.65 9.32 11.27
N LEU A 111 19.19 9.07 10.04
CA LEU A 111 20.07 8.87 8.91
C LEU A 111 20.88 10.14 8.58
N ALA A 112 20.24 11.32 8.72
CA ALA A 112 20.91 12.61 8.53
C ALA A 112 22.04 12.87 9.54
N THR A 113 21.99 12.24 10.72
CA THR A 113 23.04 12.35 11.75
C THR A 113 24.31 11.58 11.39
N ASN A 114 24.26 10.70 10.38
CA ASN A 114 25.36 9.87 9.87
C ASN A 114 26.14 9.13 10.99
N VAL A 115 25.43 8.32 11.76
CA VAL A 115 25.98 7.56 12.90
C VAL A 115 27.08 6.56 12.47
N TRP A 116 27.14 6.20 11.19
CA TRP A 116 28.10 5.24 10.63
C TRP A 116 29.32 5.90 9.95
N ALA A 117 29.59 7.19 10.16
CA ALA A 117 30.75 7.88 9.60
C ALA A 117 32.11 7.19 9.92
N GLU A 118 32.26 6.56 11.09
CA GLU A 118 33.46 5.77 11.43
C GLU A 118 33.54 4.45 10.66
N LEU A 119 32.40 3.89 10.23
CA LEU A 119 32.32 2.66 9.44
C LEU A 119 32.72 2.91 7.98
N GLU A 120 32.34 4.07 7.42
CA GLU A 120 32.70 4.49 6.06
C GLU A 120 34.23 4.57 5.84
N LYS A 121 35.01 4.79 6.90
CA LYS A 121 36.49 4.77 6.84
C LYS A 121 37.06 3.37 6.59
N LYS A 122 36.33 2.32 6.94
CA LYS A 122 36.79 0.91 6.91
C LYS A 122 36.07 0.06 5.86
N ALA A 123 34.87 0.46 5.47
CA ALA A 123 34.01 -0.29 4.56
C ALA A 123 33.17 0.67 3.71
N LYS A 124 32.79 0.23 2.52
CA LYS A 124 31.82 0.94 1.69
C LYS A 124 30.44 0.72 2.31
N VAL A 125 29.79 1.81 2.74
CA VAL A 125 28.42 1.77 3.27
C VAL A 125 27.44 2.19 2.19
N THR A 126 26.42 1.37 1.94
CA THR A 126 25.36 1.67 0.97
C THR A 126 24.01 1.64 1.68
N VAL A 127 23.25 2.73 1.60
CA VAL A 127 21.86 2.79 2.08
C VAL A 127 20.92 2.46 0.93
N GLN A 128 19.99 1.54 1.13
CA GLN A 128 19.03 1.13 0.11
C GLN A 128 17.65 0.94 0.73
N ASP A 129 16.65 1.52 0.07
CA ASP A 129 15.25 1.35 0.43
C ASP A 129 14.71 -0.02 -0.02
N PHE A 130 13.78 -0.56 0.76
CA PHE A 130 13.03 -1.77 0.41
C PHE A 130 11.57 -1.66 0.84
N GLY A 131 10.72 -2.43 0.16
CA GLY A 131 9.28 -2.53 0.43
C GLY A 131 8.74 -3.78 -0.27
N MET A 132 7.64 -3.65 -1.00
CA MET A 132 7.07 -4.74 -1.79
C MET A 132 8.02 -5.14 -2.92
N SER A 133 8.26 -6.44 -3.07
CA SER A 133 9.13 -6.96 -4.13
C SER A 133 8.36 -7.25 -5.42
N GLY A 134 9.05 -7.13 -6.56
CA GLY A 134 8.50 -7.47 -7.88
C GLY A 134 7.73 -6.34 -8.57
N THR A 135 7.86 -5.11 -8.07
CA THR A 135 7.30 -3.89 -8.66
C THR A 135 8.35 -2.78 -8.62
N ASP A 136 8.39 -1.95 -9.66
CA ASP A 136 9.17 -0.71 -9.71
C ASP A 136 8.29 0.54 -9.45
N ASP A 137 6.98 0.33 -9.24
CA ASP A 137 6.03 1.39 -8.94
C ASP A 137 6.12 1.79 -7.47
N THR A 138 6.47 3.05 -7.22
CA THR A 138 6.64 3.66 -5.90
C THR A 138 5.44 3.46 -4.97
N GLU A 139 4.21 3.52 -5.47
CA GLU A 139 3.01 3.35 -4.64
C GLU A 139 2.81 1.89 -4.22
N LEU A 140 3.04 0.97 -5.15
CA LEU A 140 2.98 -0.47 -4.85
C LEU A 140 4.11 -0.92 -3.94
N ILE A 141 5.31 -0.33 -4.05
CA ILE A 141 6.44 -0.60 -3.14
C ILE A 141 6.05 -0.29 -1.69
N LYS A 142 5.29 0.79 -1.46
CA LYS A 142 4.83 1.17 -0.12
C LYS A 142 3.75 0.25 0.45
N ALA A 143 2.97 -0.42 -0.40
CA ALA A 143 1.84 -1.25 0.03
C ALA A 143 2.25 -2.53 0.80
N GLY A 144 3.55 -2.87 0.82
CA GLY A 144 4.02 -4.11 1.41
C GLY A 144 5.46 -4.09 1.88
N THR A 145 5.81 -5.09 2.69
CA THR A 145 7.14 -5.27 3.25
C THR A 145 7.62 -6.69 2.96
N ASP A 146 8.65 -6.82 2.11
CA ASP A 146 9.33 -8.09 1.82
C ASP A 146 10.78 -8.06 2.30
N ILE A 147 10.97 -8.36 3.59
CA ILE A 147 12.29 -8.40 4.22
C ILE A 147 13.13 -9.57 3.66
N PHE A 148 12.50 -10.68 3.26
CA PHE A 148 13.22 -11.85 2.75
C PHE A 148 13.96 -11.53 1.45
N ASN A 149 13.27 -10.93 0.47
CA ASN A 149 13.89 -10.58 -0.79
C ASN A 149 14.86 -9.40 -0.62
N ALA A 150 14.58 -8.46 0.28
CA ALA A 150 15.52 -7.40 0.64
C ALA A 150 16.88 -7.99 1.08
N LEU A 151 16.88 -9.01 1.96
CA LEU A 151 18.08 -9.70 2.41
C LEU A 151 18.71 -10.63 1.35
N ASP A 152 17.92 -11.47 0.69
CA ASP A 152 18.42 -12.45 -0.30
C ASP A 152 18.99 -11.75 -1.56
N SER A 153 18.50 -10.55 -1.89
CA SER A 153 19.04 -9.75 -2.99
C SER A 153 20.43 -9.18 -2.70
N GLN A 154 20.73 -8.75 -1.46
CA GLN A 154 22.07 -8.26 -1.09
C GLN A 154 23.11 -9.36 -1.19
N ARG A 155 22.73 -10.58 -0.78
CA ARG A 155 23.59 -11.77 -0.92
C ARG A 155 23.99 -12.05 -2.37
N LYS A 156 23.08 -11.80 -3.34
CA LYS A 156 23.34 -12.06 -4.76
C LYS A 156 24.05 -10.91 -5.47
N LYS A 157 23.77 -9.67 -5.08
CA LYS A 157 24.29 -8.46 -5.73
C LYS A 157 25.71 -8.12 -5.28
N ASN A 158 26.03 -8.33 -4.00
CA ASN A 158 27.26 -7.85 -3.38
C ASN A 158 28.23 -9.01 -3.17
N LYS A 159 29.44 -8.88 -3.74
CA LYS A 159 30.45 -9.96 -3.71
C LYS A 159 31.24 -10.03 -2.41
N ASN A 160 31.44 -8.90 -1.71
CA ASN A 160 32.16 -8.82 -0.44
C ASN A 160 31.33 -8.18 0.68
N LEU A 161 30.08 -8.65 0.83
CA LEU A 161 29.17 -8.22 1.89
C LEU A 161 29.68 -8.68 3.26
N LYS A 162 29.89 -7.75 4.20
CA LYS A 162 30.38 -8.04 5.56
C LYS A 162 29.31 -7.95 6.63
N ALA A 163 28.29 -7.13 6.44
CA ALA A 163 27.16 -7.02 7.35
C ALA A 163 25.96 -6.40 6.64
N VAL A 164 24.77 -6.69 7.15
CA VAL A 164 23.53 -6.02 6.75
C VAL A 164 22.89 -5.43 8.00
N LEU A 165 22.48 -4.17 7.94
CA LEU A 165 21.68 -3.51 8.97
C LEU A 165 20.27 -3.28 8.41
N VAL A 166 19.24 -3.82 9.06
CA VAL A 166 17.85 -3.63 8.66
C VAL A 166 17.18 -2.65 9.61
N LEU A 167 16.58 -1.60 9.06
CA LEU A 167 15.82 -0.58 9.78
C LEU A 167 14.35 -0.70 9.33
N SER A 168 13.50 -1.23 10.19
CA SER A 168 12.09 -1.54 9.90
C SER A 168 11.31 -1.64 11.21
N ASP A 169 9.99 -1.65 11.17
CA ASP A 169 9.16 -2.02 12.33
C ASP A 169 9.18 -3.53 12.63
N GLY A 170 9.67 -4.34 11.69
CA GLY A 170 9.86 -5.79 11.84
C GLY A 170 8.68 -6.64 11.37
N ASP A 171 7.58 -6.02 10.94
CA ASP A 171 6.44 -6.73 10.36
C ASP A 171 6.70 -7.03 8.87
N TRP A 172 6.19 -8.17 8.40
CA TRP A 172 6.28 -8.54 6.98
C TRP A 172 4.96 -9.17 6.53
N ASN A 173 4.52 -8.80 5.33
CA ASN A 173 3.30 -9.29 4.71
C ASN A 173 3.53 -9.84 3.29
N TYR A 174 4.75 -9.73 2.77
CA TYR A 174 5.16 -10.31 1.48
C TYR A 174 6.42 -11.18 1.63
N GLY A 175 6.61 -12.06 0.66
CA GLY A 175 7.77 -12.93 0.57
C GLY A 175 7.74 -14.12 1.52
N ALA A 176 8.85 -14.84 1.56
CA ALA A 176 9.05 -15.95 2.49
C ALA A 176 9.43 -15.42 3.89
N PRO A 177 9.43 -16.27 4.94
CA PRO A 177 9.85 -15.85 6.26
C PRO A 177 11.27 -15.26 6.28
N PRO A 178 11.49 -14.05 6.84
CA PRO A 178 12.79 -13.36 6.83
C PRO A 178 13.91 -14.17 7.49
N GLN A 179 13.56 -15.03 8.45
CA GLN A 179 14.49 -15.92 9.14
C GLN A 179 15.23 -16.84 8.18
N GLN A 180 14.60 -17.27 7.08
CA GLN A 180 15.25 -18.11 6.08
C GLN A 180 16.36 -17.35 5.33
N ALA A 181 16.14 -16.09 5.00
CA ALA A 181 17.17 -15.25 4.38
C ALA A 181 18.32 -14.95 5.37
N ALA A 182 17.99 -14.66 6.63
CA ALA A 182 18.97 -14.47 7.69
C ALA A 182 19.83 -15.73 7.93
N MET A 183 19.23 -16.93 7.91
CA MET A 183 19.97 -18.19 8.02
C MET A 183 20.94 -18.41 6.86
N LYS A 184 20.56 -18.04 5.63
CA LYS A 184 21.44 -18.11 4.46
C LYS A 184 22.64 -17.17 4.60
N LEU A 185 22.43 -15.93 5.03
CA LEU A 185 23.50 -14.96 5.29
C LEU A 185 24.40 -15.43 6.45
N GLY A 186 23.82 -16.00 7.51
CA GLY A 186 24.56 -16.57 8.63
C GLY A 186 25.45 -17.76 8.22
N ALA A 187 25.00 -18.61 7.30
CA ALA A 187 25.81 -19.70 6.74
C ALA A 187 27.06 -19.18 5.99
N GLU A 188 26.98 -17.97 5.42
CA GLU A 188 28.09 -17.27 4.78
C GLU A 188 28.88 -16.38 5.75
N LYS A 189 28.59 -16.45 7.05
CA LYS A 189 29.20 -15.65 8.12
C LYS A 189 28.97 -14.14 7.96
N ILE A 190 27.85 -13.76 7.35
CA ILE A 190 27.41 -12.36 7.22
C ILE A 190 26.39 -12.08 8.33
N PRO A 191 26.75 -11.32 9.38
CA PRO A 191 25.80 -10.92 10.42
C PRO A 191 24.73 -9.98 9.87
N VAL A 192 23.48 -10.19 10.34
CA VAL A 192 22.35 -9.30 10.12
C VAL A 192 22.03 -8.62 11.44
N PHE A 193 22.13 -7.30 11.47
CA PHE A 193 21.71 -6.46 12.59
C PHE A 193 20.35 -5.85 12.27
N THR A 194 19.49 -5.71 13.26
CA THR A 194 18.15 -5.15 13.10
C THR A 194 17.95 -4.02 14.10
N LEU A 195 17.43 -2.89 13.63
CA LEU A 195 16.91 -1.83 14.47
C LEU A 195 15.41 -1.73 14.23
N THR A 196 14.63 -2.08 15.26
CA THR A 196 13.18 -1.95 15.22
C THR A 196 12.80 -0.49 15.42
N VAL A 197 12.02 0.08 14.50
CA VAL A 197 11.53 1.46 14.57
C VAL A 197 10.05 1.45 14.95
N GLY A 198 9.70 2.15 16.02
CA GLY A 198 8.34 2.23 16.53
C GLY A 198 8.27 2.07 18.05
N SER A 199 7.06 2.09 18.58
CA SER A 199 6.80 1.84 20.00
C SER A 199 6.54 0.36 20.25
N ASP A 200 7.09 -0.18 21.33
CA ASP A 200 6.82 -1.55 21.80
C ASP A 200 5.40 -1.70 22.38
N GLN A 201 4.85 -0.59 22.88
CA GLN A 201 3.48 -0.50 23.36
C GLN A 201 2.61 0.31 22.41
N ALA A 202 1.40 -0.20 22.14
CA ALA A 202 0.38 0.57 21.44
C ALA A 202 0.12 1.89 22.16
N GLN A 203 0.04 2.98 21.40
CA GLN A 203 -0.31 4.29 21.97
C GLN A 203 -1.75 4.24 22.50
N LYS A 204 -1.94 4.89 23.65
CA LYS A 204 -3.26 5.05 24.25
C LYS A 204 -4.08 6.00 23.38
N ASP A 205 -5.02 5.46 22.62
CA ASP A 205 -5.75 6.20 21.60
C ASP A 205 -7.21 5.74 21.44
N LEU A 206 -8.09 6.66 21.04
CA LEU A 206 -9.45 6.36 20.60
C LEU A 206 -9.61 6.82 19.15
N ILE A 207 -9.88 5.89 18.25
CA ILE A 207 -9.89 6.16 16.82
C ILE A 207 -11.32 6.10 16.31
N LEU A 208 -11.76 7.17 15.62
CA LEU A 208 -12.97 7.12 14.81
C LEU A 208 -12.62 6.44 13.47
N GLU A 209 -12.67 5.11 13.46
CA GLU A 209 -12.16 4.27 12.36
C GLU A 209 -12.94 4.47 11.05
N SER A 210 -14.26 4.61 11.13
CA SER A 210 -15.09 4.84 9.95
C SER A 210 -16.42 5.47 10.29
N VAL A 211 -16.89 6.36 9.42
CA VAL A 211 -18.27 6.88 9.38
C VAL A 211 -18.84 6.62 8.00
N ASN A 212 -19.96 5.90 7.94
CA ASN A 212 -20.56 5.41 6.70
C ASN A 212 -21.95 6.02 6.48
N PRO A 213 -22.03 7.31 6.11
CA PRO A 213 -23.31 7.97 5.88
C PRO A 213 -23.98 7.45 4.59
N PRO A 214 -25.32 7.51 4.51
CA PRO A 214 -26.00 7.36 3.22
C PRO A 214 -25.72 8.57 2.32
N ASN A 215 -25.71 8.35 1.00
CA ASN A 215 -25.43 9.40 0.00
C ASN A 215 -26.48 10.52 -0.01
N PHE A 216 -27.73 10.17 0.29
CA PHE A 216 -28.82 11.12 0.42
C PHE A 216 -29.75 10.71 1.55
N GLY A 217 -30.53 11.67 2.04
CA GLY A 217 -31.60 11.43 3.00
C GLY A 217 -32.86 12.18 2.60
N LEU A 218 -34.00 11.69 3.09
CA LEU A 218 -35.29 12.29 2.82
C LEU A 218 -35.67 13.27 3.93
N LEU A 219 -36.25 14.40 3.53
CA LEU A 219 -36.75 15.41 4.45
C LEU A 219 -37.81 14.80 5.39
N GLY A 220 -37.65 14.97 6.70
CA GLY A 220 -38.61 14.48 7.69
C GLY A 220 -38.45 13.00 8.08
N GLU A 221 -37.61 12.24 7.38
CA GLU A 221 -37.29 10.86 7.74
C GLU A 221 -36.09 10.74 8.67
N GLN A 222 -35.99 9.63 9.40
CA GLN A 222 -34.84 9.36 10.26
C GLN A 222 -33.71 8.72 9.46
N ILE A 223 -32.59 9.43 9.36
CA ILE A 223 -31.36 8.95 8.73
C ILE A 223 -30.47 8.36 9.80
N SER A 224 -30.08 7.10 9.64
CA SER A 224 -29.08 6.45 10.49
C SER A 224 -27.70 6.60 9.86
N ILE A 225 -26.74 7.13 10.62
CA ILE A 225 -25.33 7.27 10.22
C ILE A 225 -24.49 6.31 11.08
N PRO A 226 -24.18 5.10 10.57
CA PRO A 226 -23.28 4.16 11.22
C PRO A 226 -21.87 4.70 11.36
N PHE A 227 -21.25 4.40 12.50
CA PHE A 227 -19.85 4.68 12.76
C PHE A 227 -19.19 3.51 13.51
N ARG A 228 -17.87 3.45 13.44
CA ARG A 228 -17.05 2.50 14.17
C ARG A 228 -15.97 3.26 14.94
N ILE A 229 -15.81 2.90 16.21
CA ILE A 229 -14.76 3.44 17.07
C ILE A 229 -13.91 2.29 17.59
N GLN A 230 -12.60 2.42 17.49
CA GLN A 230 -11.61 1.50 18.06
C GLN A 230 -10.97 2.15 19.29
N SER A 231 -10.83 1.39 20.37
CA SER A 231 -10.04 1.79 21.53
C SER A 231 -8.75 0.99 21.61
N HIS A 232 -7.64 1.70 21.84
CA HIS A 232 -6.37 1.13 22.27
C HIS A 232 -6.08 1.39 23.76
N LEU A 233 -7.13 1.75 24.52
CA LEU A 233 -7.02 2.03 25.95
C LEU A 233 -7.18 0.73 26.78
N PRO A 234 -6.42 0.60 27.89
CA PRO A 234 -6.51 -0.56 28.78
C PRO A 234 -7.77 -0.61 29.64
N GLU A 235 -8.54 0.47 29.68
CA GLU A 235 -9.75 0.59 30.50
C GLU A 235 -10.96 0.98 29.63
N PRO A 236 -12.18 0.57 30.01
CA PRO A 236 -13.38 0.99 29.32
C PRO A 236 -13.62 2.49 29.50
N VAL A 237 -14.02 3.17 28.43
CA VAL A 237 -14.27 4.61 28.42
C VAL A 237 -15.73 4.91 28.11
N LYS A 238 -16.36 5.71 28.96
CA LYS A 238 -17.68 6.30 28.69
C LYS A 238 -17.46 7.70 28.13
N THR A 239 -17.88 7.91 26.90
CA THR A 239 -17.74 9.18 26.19
C THR A 239 -19.00 9.45 25.38
N GLN A 240 -18.98 10.47 24.52
CA GLN A 240 -20.09 10.81 23.65
C GLN A 240 -19.57 11.13 22.26
N VAL A 241 -20.28 10.69 21.23
CA VAL A 241 -20.01 11.10 19.84
C VAL A 241 -20.87 12.31 19.53
N ARG A 242 -20.28 13.34 18.93
CA ARG A 242 -21.01 14.52 18.49
C ARG A 242 -21.05 14.59 16.97
N LEU A 243 -22.22 14.89 16.42
CA LEU A 243 -22.44 15.20 15.02
C LEU A 243 -22.76 16.69 14.91
N THR A 244 -21.92 17.43 14.19
CA THR A 244 -22.09 18.85 13.92
C THR A 244 -22.22 19.12 12.43
N SER A 245 -22.88 20.23 12.09
CA SER A 245 -22.99 20.71 10.71
C SER A 245 -22.04 21.90 10.50
N SER A 246 -21.13 21.79 9.53
CA SER A 246 -20.22 22.87 9.14
C SER A 246 -20.78 23.73 8.01
N ARG A 247 -21.63 23.15 7.16
CA ARG A 247 -22.35 23.82 6.08
C ARG A 247 -23.79 23.32 6.00
N GLY A 248 -24.72 24.25 5.86
CA GLY A 248 -26.16 24.01 5.96
C GLY A 248 -26.72 24.47 7.31
N PRO A 249 -27.98 24.16 7.61
CA PRO A 249 -28.59 24.44 8.90
C PRO A 249 -27.77 23.85 10.06
N SER A 250 -27.71 24.60 11.17
CA SER A 250 -26.93 24.21 12.33
C SER A 250 -27.54 22.99 13.01
N ILE A 251 -26.71 21.97 13.23
CA ILE A 251 -27.08 20.72 13.88
C ILE A 251 -26.01 20.42 14.93
N SER A 252 -26.45 19.96 16.09
CA SER A 252 -25.59 19.42 17.13
C SER A 252 -26.34 18.27 17.80
N ILE A 253 -25.96 17.05 17.47
CA ILE A 253 -26.52 15.83 18.06
C ILE A 253 -25.40 15.15 18.83
N THR A 254 -25.69 14.75 20.06
CA THR A 254 -24.71 14.08 20.91
C THR A 254 -25.29 12.75 21.37
N LYS A 255 -24.52 11.67 21.19
CA LYS A 255 -24.91 10.32 21.60
C LYS A 255 -23.90 9.76 22.61
N PRO A 256 -24.33 9.40 23.84
CA PRO A 256 -23.45 8.75 24.81
C PRO A 256 -23.14 7.32 24.36
N ILE A 257 -21.89 6.92 24.49
CA ILE A 257 -21.38 5.59 24.15
C ILE A 257 -20.43 5.06 25.23
N SER A 258 -20.31 3.75 25.33
CA SER A 258 -19.37 3.07 26.22
C SER A 258 -18.48 2.15 25.39
N ILE A 259 -17.18 2.44 25.37
CA ILE A 259 -16.20 1.73 24.57
C ILE A 259 -15.45 0.76 25.50
N PRO A 260 -15.41 -0.55 25.21
CA PRO A 260 -14.67 -1.52 26.01
C PRO A 260 -13.15 -1.33 25.87
N ALA A 261 -12.40 -1.78 26.88
CA ALA A 261 -10.93 -1.80 26.85
C ALA A 261 -10.41 -2.63 25.67
N TYR A 262 -9.45 -2.09 24.91
CA TYR A 262 -8.88 -2.71 23.72
C TYR A 262 -9.90 -3.22 22.67
N GLY A 263 -11.13 -2.71 22.72
CA GLY A 263 -12.21 -3.22 21.89
C GLY A 263 -12.76 -2.19 20.92
N GLN A 264 -13.78 -2.62 20.18
CA GLN A 264 -14.46 -1.83 19.17
C GLN A 264 -15.93 -1.61 19.55
N VAL A 265 -16.48 -0.47 19.14
CA VAL A 265 -17.92 -0.19 19.18
C VAL A 265 -18.39 0.09 17.77
N HIS A 266 -19.48 -0.57 17.39
CA HIS A 266 -20.23 -0.27 16.18
C HIS A 266 -21.61 0.22 16.58
N ASP A 267 -21.94 1.44 16.18
CA ASP A 267 -23.18 2.09 16.58
C ASP A 267 -23.59 3.13 15.51
N SER A 268 -24.75 3.75 15.65
CA SER A 268 -25.22 4.78 14.72
C SER A 268 -25.81 6.01 15.41
N ILE A 269 -25.61 7.19 14.82
CA ILE A 269 -26.36 8.40 15.17
C ILE A 269 -27.57 8.50 14.26
N VAL A 270 -28.74 8.70 14.85
CA VAL A 270 -29.98 8.94 14.12
C VAL A 270 -30.23 10.44 14.06
N TRP A 271 -30.45 10.95 12.85
CA TRP A 271 -30.71 12.36 12.56
C TRP A 271 -31.91 12.50 11.64
N ALA A 272 -32.85 13.38 12.00
CA ALA A 272 -33.98 13.74 11.14
C ALA A 272 -33.80 15.16 10.59
N PRO A 273 -33.54 15.33 9.28
CA PRO A 273 -33.33 16.64 8.68
C PRO A 273 -34.65 17.42 8.61
N ARG A 274 -34.58 18.73 8.88
CA ARG A 274 -35.75 19.64 8.87
C ARG A 274 -35.81 20.55 7.66
N GLU A 275 -34.72 20.62 6.88
CA GLU A 275 -34.59 21.50 5.73
C GLU A 275 -33.86 20.80 4.60
N ILE A 276 -34.30 21.08 3.38
CA ILE A 276 -33.70 20.60 2.13
C ILE A 276 -32.39 21.37 1.92
N SER A 277 -31.25 20.68 2.01
CA SER A 277 -29.94 21.28 1.84
C SER A 277 -28.88 20.21 1.58
N GLU A 278 -27.73 20.64 1.08
CA GLU A 278 -26.52 19.83 1.10
C GLU A 278 -25.77 20.11 2.41
N TYR A 279 -25.71 19.09 3.26
CA TYR A 279 -25.02 19.19 4.55
C TYR A 279 -23.59 18.71 4.42
N ILE A 280 -22.66 19.47 4.99
CA ILE A 280 -21.31 18.97 5.30
C ILE A 280 -21.29 18.73 6.80
N LEU A 281 -21.39 17.45 7.18
CA LEU A 281 -21.46 17.00 8.56
C LEU A 281 -20.09 16.53 9.02
N THR A 282 -19.81 16.79 10.29
CA THR A 282 -18.58 16.39 10.94
C THR A 282 -18.94 15.58 12.18
N MET A 283 -18.50 14.33 12.21
CA MET A 283 -18.60 13.48 13.39
C MET A 283 -17.30 13.56 14.16
N GLU A 284 -17.39 13.89 15.45
CA GLU A 284 -16.25 14.08 16.34
C GLU A 284 -16.37 13.25 17.61
N LEU A 285 -15.23 12.75 18.08
CA LEU A 285 -15.04 12.11 19.36
C LEU A 285 -14.21 13.04 20.27
N PRO A 286 -14.64 13.34 21.51
CA PRO A 286 -13.86 14.11 22.44
C PRO A 286 -12.52 13.43 22.75
N VAL A 287 -11.44 14.21 22.74
CA VAL A 287 -10.09 13.73 23.05
C VAL A 287 -10.05 13.13 24.46
N TRP A 288 -9.64 11.88 24.59
CA TRP A 288 -9.52 11.23 25.89
C TRP A 288 -8.37 11.83 26.70
N ALA A 289 -8.64 12.08 27.98
CA ALA A 289 -7.65 12.49 28.96
C ALA A 289 -7.97 11.88 30.33
N LYS A 290 -6.96 11.34 31.01
CA LYS A 290 -7.05 10.83 32.38
C LYS A 290 -5.83 11.27 33.19
N GLY A 291 -6.01 12.28 34.04
CA GLY A 291 -4.92 12.86 34.84
C GLY A 291 -3.88 13.52 33.95
N SER A 292 -2.64 13.03 33.98
CA SER A 292 -1.54 13.52 33.15
C SER A 292 -1.45 12.83 31.77
N GLU A 293 -2.24 11.77 31.54
CA GLU A 293 -2.28 11.05 30.27
C GLU A 293 -3.38 11.63 29.37
N ARG A 294 -3.07 11.73 28.07
CA ARG A 294 -3.98 12.19 27.02
C ARG A 294 -3.62 11.49 25.72
N GLU A 295 -4.58 11.38 24.81
CA GLU A 295 -4.31 11.03 23.41
C GLU A 295 -3.29 12.00 22.81
N LEU A 296 -2.40 11.44 21.98
CA LEU A 296 -1.35 12.20 21.29
C LEU A 296 -1.75 12.51 19.84
N LEU A 297 -2.68 11.73 19.29
CA LEU A 297 -3.25 11.89 17.96
C LEU A 297 -4.67 12.42 18.18
N GLU A 298 -4.94 13.65 17.78
CA GLU A 298 -6.27 14.27 17.91
C GLU A 298 -7.00 14.29 16.55
N ASP A 299 -6.25 14.15 15.45
CA ASP A 299 -6.75 14.31 14.09
C ASP A 299 -7.60 13.11 13.62
N ASN A 300 -7.41 11.94 14.23
CA ASN A 300 -8.14 10.70 13.94
C ASN A 300 -9.45 10.55 14.73
N ASN A 301 -9.82 11.57 15.51
CA ASN A 301 -11.05 11.60 16.28
C ASN A 301 -12.21 12.24 15.52
N MET A 302 -11.99 12.69 14.28
CA MET A 302 -12.97 13.45 13.52
C MET A 302 -13.03 13.01 12.06
N GLN A 303 -14.25 12.88 11.53
CA GLN A 303 -14.48 12.59 10.12
C GLN A 303 -15.56 13.50 9.56
N THR A 304 -15.27 14.13 8.42
CA THR A 304 -16.20 15.02 7.70
C THR A 304 -16.72 14.33 6.45
N PHE A 305 -18.02 14.45 6.19
CA PHE A 305 -18.70 13.84 5.07
C PHE A 305 -19.89 14.68 4.59
N GLN A 306 -20.38 14.40 3.39
CA GLN A 306 -21.48 15.14 2.77
C GLN A 306 -22.74 14.27 2.69
N VAL A 307 -23.89 14.87 3.01
CA VAL A 307 -25.21 14.24 2.84
C VAL A 307 -26.16 15.20 2.14
N SER A 308 -26.76 14.77 1.03
CA SER A 308 -27.75 15.56 0.30
C SER A 308 -29.16 15.25 0.83
N ILE A 309 -29.84 16.26 1.39
CA ILE A 309 -31.25 16.11 1.80
C ILE A 309 -32.15 16.53 0.66
N ARG A 310 -33.03 15.62 0.26
CA ARG A 310 -33.98 15.81 -0.84
C ARG A 310 -35.40 15.53 -0.37
N THR A 311 -36.36 15.95 -1.17
CA THR A 311 -37.74 15.49 -1.04
C THR A 311 -37.98 14.47 -2.14
N GLU A 312 -38.44 13.29 -1.78
CA GLU A 312 -39.01 12.36 -2.74
C GLU A 312 -40.49 12.75 -2.92
N LYS A 313 -40.88 13.00 -4.17
CA LYS A 313 -42.27 13.21 -4.54
C LYS A 313 -42.70 12.09 -5.47
N LEU A 314 -43.70 11.33 -5.07
CA LEU A 314 -44.34 10.34 -5.92
C LEU A 314 -45.21 11.06 -6.94
N ASN A 315 -44.98 10.82 -8.22
CA ASN A 315 -45.84 11.32 -9.29
C ASN A 315 -47.00 10.34 -9.46
N VAL A 316 -48.20 10.76 -9.09
CA VAL A 316 -49.38 9.88 -9.07
C VAL A 316 -50.39 10.34 -10.11
N LEU A 317 -50.79 9.45 -11.02
CA LEU A 317 -51.86 9.70 -11.98
C LEU A 317 -53.18 9.10 -11.47
N VAL A 318 -54.22 9.92 -11.33
CA VAL A 318 -55.58 9.46 -11.00
C VAL A 318 -56.47 9.59 -12.23
N VAL A 319 -57.02 8.47 -12.72
CA VAL A 319 -57.93 8.43 -13.87
C VAL A 319 -59.32 8.00 -13.42
N GLU A 320 -60.33 8.79 -13.75
CA GLU A 320 -61.73 8.54 -13.39
C GLU A 320 -62.66 9.12 -14.47
N SER A 321 -63.79 8.47 -14.75
CA SER A 321 -64.81 9.03 -15.65
C SER A 321 -65.78 9.99 -14.94
N TYR A 322 -66.21 9.65 -13.73
CA TYR A 322 -67.21 10.41 -12.97
C TYR A 322 -66.67 10.93 -11.64
N PRO A 323 -66.93 12.19 -11.26
CA PRO A 323 -66.42 12.78 -10.01
C PRO A 323 -67.19 12.26 -8.78
N ARG A 324 -67.01 10.98 -8.47
CA ARG A 324 -67.67 10.27 -7.36
C ARG A 324 -67.06 10.62 -6.00
N TRP A 325 -67.68 10.13 -4.94
CA TRP A 325 -67.28 10.47 -3.57
C TRP A 325 -65.87 9.95 -3.27
N GLU A 326 -65.54 8.75 -3.75
CA GLU A 326 -64.26 8.07 -3.64
C GLU A 326 -63.16 8.87 -4.33
N TYR A 327 -63.39 9.27 -5.58
CA TYR A 327 -62.50 10.14 -6.35
C TYR A 327 -62.21 11.45 -5.60
N ARG A 328 -63.26 12.12 -5.10
CA ARG A 328 -63.11 13.40 -4.38
C ARG A 328 -62.28 13.22 -3.12
N TYR A 329 -62.48 12.12 -2.38
CA TYR A 329 -61.73 11.84 -1.17
C TYR A 329 -60.26 11.53 -1.48
N LEU A 330 -60.01 10.63 -2.42
CA LEU A 330 -58.66 10.23 -2.86
C LEU A 330 -57.86 11.43 -3.39
N ARG A 331 -58.45 12.22 -4.29
CA ARG A 331 -57.82 13.44 -4.82
C ARG A 331 -57.45 14.40 -3.69
N ASN A 332 -58.37 14.68 -2.77
CA ASN A 332 -58.11 15.63 -1.67
C ASN A 332 -57.06 15.11 -0.67
N ALA A 333 -57.01 13.79 -0.45
CA ALA A 333 -55.98 13.18 0.39
C ALA A 333 -54.59 13.32 -0.26
N LEU A 334 -54.47 12.94 -1.53
CA LEU A 334 -53.21 13.05 -2.29
C LEU A 334 -52.75 14.50 -2.46
N MET A 335 -53.67 15.44 -2.70
CA MET A 335 -53.33 16.87 -2.82
C MET A 335 -52.86 17.50 -1.50
N ARG A 336 -53.14 16.88 -0.35
CA ARG A 336 -52.69 17.36 0.97
C ARG A 336 -51.33 16.77 1.37
N ASP A 337 -50.88 15.73 0.68
CA ASP A 337 -49.62 15.06 0.97
C ASP A 337 -48.46 15.80 0.29
N PRO A 338 -47.48 16.33 1.06
CA PRO A 338 -46.33 17.03 0.49
C PRO A 338 -45.38 16.11 -0.31
N GLY A 339 -45.45 14.79 -0.09
CA GLY A 339 -44.67 13.76 -0.78
C GLY A 339 -45.31 13.23 -2.05
N VAL A 340 -46.45 13.80 -2.49
CA VAL A 340 -47.15 13.35 -3.70
C VAL A 340 -47.38 14.53 -4.65
N ASP A 341 -46.98 14.38 -5.91
CA ASP A 341 -47.41 15.24 -7.00
C ASP A 341 -48.52 14.54 -7.78
N VAL A 342 -49.78 14.92 -7.50
CA VAL A 342 -50.93 14.27 -8.11
C VAL A 342 -51.28 14.95 -9.43
N SER A 343 -51.47 14.17 -10.49
CA SER A 343 -52.08 14.57 -11.75
C SER A 343 -53.40 13.85 -11.93
N VAL A 344 -54.44 14.57 -12.34
CA VAL A 344 -55.81 14.05 -12.37
C VAL A 344 -56.41 14.14 -13.77
N LEU A 345 -56.82 13.00 -14.31
CA LEU A 345 -57.55 12.91 -15.56
C LEU A 345 -59.01 12.54 -15.26
N LEU A 346 -59.92 13.48 -15.49
CA LEU A 346 -61.35 13.25 -15.35
C LEU A 346 -61.99 13.19 -16.75
N LEU A 347 -62.43 12.01 -17.18
CA LEU A 347 -62.98 11.73 -18.51
C LEU A 347 -64.51 11.78 -18.49
N HIS A 348 -65.10 12.96 -18.25
CA HIS A 348 -66.56 13.06 -18.20
C HIS A 348 -67.18 12.96 -19.61
N PRO A 349 -68.00 11.94 -19.95
CA PRO A 349 -68.47 11.71 -21.33
C PRO A 349 -69.36 12.81 -21.91
N GLU A 350 -70.07 13.54 -21.03
CA GLU A 350 -71.00 14.63 -21.41
C GLU A 350 -70.43 16.05 -21.27
N LEU A 351 -69.61 16.29 -20.25
CA LEU A 351 -69.15 17.63 -19.86
C LEU A 351 -67.70 17.92 -20.27
N GLY A 352 -66.98 16.93 -20.80
CA GLY A 352 -65.58 17.05 -21.18
C GLY A 352 -64.62 16.95 -19.98
N PRO A 353 -63.32 17.18 -20.21
CA PRO A 353 -62.30 16.98 -19.19
C PRO A 353 -62.45 17.95 -18.01
N GLY A 354 -62.13 17.47 -16.81
CA GLY A 354 -62.09 18.30 -15.60
C GLY A 354 -61.09 19.47 -15.75
N ALA A 355 -61.42 20.62 -15.13
CA ALA A 355 -60.58 21.80 -15.13
C ALA A 355 -60.26 22.25 -13.69
N GLY A 356 -59.00 22.62 -13.45
CA GLY A 356 -58.54 23.11 -12.15
C GLY A 356 -57.06 22.80 -11.88
N LEU A 357 -56.62 23.07 -10.66
CA LEU A 357 -55.27 22.74 -10.21
C LEU A 357 -55.05 21.22 -10.31
N ASN A 358 -53.95 20.84 -10.95
CA ASN A 358 -53.49 19.46 -11.15
C ASN A 358 -54.36 18.58 -12.08
N TYR A 359 -55.28 19.17 -12.85
CA TYR A 359 -56.00 18.43 -13.89
C TYR A 359 -55.22 18.39 -15.21
N ILE A 360 -55.07 17.19 -15.77
CA ILE A 360 -54.58 17.00 -17.13
C ILE A 360 -55.75 16.82 -18.10
N GLN A 361 -55.60 17.36 -19.31
CA GLN A 361 -56.68 17.43 -20.30
C GLN A 361 -56.76 16.19 -21.20
N LYS A 362 -55.66 15.43 -21.28
CA LYS A 362 -55.53 14.24 -22.12
C LYS A 362 -54.74 13.18 -21.39
N PHE A 363 -55.03 11.92 -21.70
CA PHE A 363 -54.22 10.80 -21.27
C PHE A 363 -52.83 10.86 -21.94
N PRO A 364 -51.74 10.50 -21.23
CA PRO A 364 -50.40 10.41 -21.81
C PRO A 364 -50.37 9.52 -23.07
N GLU A 365 -50.06 10.10 -24.23
CA GLU A 365 -50.16 9.41 -25.53
C GLU A 365 -48.95 8.50 -25.81
N THR A 366 -47.84 8.69 -25.08
CA THR A 366 -46.62 7.89 -25.25
C THR A 366 -46.18 7.21 -23.95
N ARG A 367 -45.45 6.11 -24.10
CA ARG A 367 -44.90 5.35 -22.97
C ARG A 367 -43.97 6.20 -22.11
N GLU A 368 -43.16 7.06 -22.72
CA GLU A 368 -42.22 7.95 -22.02
C GLU A 368 -42.93 9.00 -21.16
N GLN A 369 -44.14 9.42 -21.57
CA GLN A 369 -44.95 10.34 -20.78
C GLN A 369 -45.61 9.62 -19.61
N LEU A 370 -46.06 8.38 -19.82
CA LEU A 370 -46.68 7.56 -18.79
C LEU A 370 -45.66 7.08 -17.74
N ALA A 371 -44.42 6.78 -18.17
CA ALA A 371 -43.31 6.37 -17.31
C ALA A 371 -42.82 7.45 -16.33
N LYS A 372 -43.33 8.68 -16.41
CA LYS A 372 -43.08 9.74 -15.42
C LYS A 372 -43.91 9.57 -14.15
N PHE A 373 -44.97 8.76 -14.20
CA PHE A 373 -45.82 8.48 -13.06
C PHE A 373 -45.39 7.18 -12.40
N ASP A 374 -45.15 7.24 -11.09
CA ASP A 374 -44.72 6.09 -10.28
C ASP A 374 -45.92 5.18 -9.95
N VAL A 375 -47.12 5.76 -9.83
CA VAL A 375 -48.35 5.03 -9.51
C VAL A 375 -49.52 5.59 -10.33
N VAL A 376 -50.35 4.68 -10.86
CA VAL A 376 -51.60 5.03 -11.55
C VAL A 376 -52.80 4.44 -10.80
N PHE A 377 -53.72 5.30 -10.35
CA PHE A 377 -55.02 4.91 -9.81
C PHE A 377 -56.07 4.95 -10.91
N LEU A 378 -56.75 3.81 -11.11
CA LEU A 378 -57.90 3.68 -12.00
C LEU A 378 -59.18 3.56 -11.17
N GLY A 379 -60.12 4.47 -11.38
CA GLY A 379 -61.47 4.46 -10.77
C GLY A 379 -62.50 3.69 -11.61
N ASP A 380 -63.73 4.22 -11.75
CA ASP A 380 -64.62 3.78 -12.84
C ASP A 380 -64.10 4.43 -14.08
N VAL A 381 -63.50 3.62 -14.93
CA VAL A 381 -63.15 4.01 -16.27
C VAL A 381 -63.45 2.84 -17.17
N GLY A 382 -64.32 3.04 -18.15
CA GLY A 382 -64.60 2.05 -19.19
C GLY A 382 -63.68 2.19 -20.40
N ILE A 383 -63.87 1.27 -21.34
CA ILE A 383 -63.20 1.27 -22.64
C ILE A 383 -64.25 1.62 -23.69
N GLY A 384 -64.12 2.77 -24.35
CA GLY A 384 -65.15 3.22 -25.29
C GLY A 384 -65.01 4.67 -25.75
N GLU A 385 -66.00 5.13 -26.54
CA GLU A 385 -66.02 6.51 -27.04
C GLU A 385 -66.09 7.50 -25.87
N LYS A 386 -65.05 8.34 -25.76
CA LYS A 386 -64.85 9.40 -24.75
C LYS A 386 -64.27 8.97 -23.39
N GLU A 387 -63.86 7.70 -23.22
CA GLU A 387 -63.12 7.21 -22.05
C GLU A 387 -61.72 6.70 -22.47
N LEU A 388 -61.22 5.59 -21.91
CA LEU A 388 -59.92 5.03 -22.30
C LEU A 388 -60.02 4.27 -23.63
N THR A 389 -58.96 4.38 -24.45
CA THR A 389 -58.81 3.58 -25.67
C THR A 389 -58.07 2.28 -25.40
N VAL A 390 -58.24 1.29 -26.29
CA VAL A 390 -57.52 0.01 -26.21
C VAL A 390 -56.00 0.22 -26.23
N GLU A 391 -55.51 1.16 -27.05
CA GLU A 391 -54.09 1.52 -27.12
C GLU A 391 -53.58 2.10 -25.79
N GLN A 392 -54.38 2.90 -25.09
CA GLN A 392 -54.02 3.45 -23.77
C GLN A 392 -54.01 2.36 -22.69
N CYS A 393 -54.90 1.39 -22.76
CA CYS A 393 -54.87 0.22 -21.90
C CYS A 393 -53.61 -0.63 -22.12
N ASP A 394 -53.17 -0.77 -23.37
CA ASP A 394 -51.91 -1.46 -23.71
C ASP A 394 -50.69 -0.69 -23.18
N LEU A 395 -50.71 0.66 -23.20
CA LEU A 395 -49.68 1.47 -22.56
C LEU A 395 -49.64 1.29 -21.04
N LEU A 396 -50.81 1.25 -20.37
CA LEU A 396 -50.90 0.99 -18.93
C LEU A 396 -50.40 -0.42 -18.56
N ARG A 397 -50.77 -1.43 -19.35
CA ARG A 397 -50.22 -2.78 -19.19
C ARG A 397 -48.70 -2.78 -19.35
N GLY A 398 -48.19 -2.10 -20.39
CA GLY A 398 -46.76 -1.98 -20.63
C GLY A 398 -46.01 -1.21 -19.53
N LEU A 399 -46.66 -0.32 -18.79
CA LEU A 399 -46.09 0.34 -17.61
C LEU A 399 -45.91 -0.67 -16.48
N VAL A 400 -46.98 -1.42 -16.16
CA VAL A 400 -46.97 -2.43 -15.09
C VAL A 400 -45.95 -3.53 -15.39
N ASP A 401 -45.90 -4.04 -16.63
CA ASP A 401 -44.96 -5.11 -17.01
C ASP A 401 -43.47 -4.71 -16.91
N GLN A 402 -43.14 -3.41 -16.90
CA GLN A 402 -41.76 -2.92 -16.85
C GLN A 402 -41.35 -2.30 -15.52
N GLN A 403 -42.29 -1.75 -14.76
CA GLN A 403 -42.01 -0.98 -13.55
C GLN A 403 -42.69 -1.55 -12.29
N GLY A 404 -43.64 -2.49 -12.42
CA GLY A 404 -44.47 -3.04 -11.34
C GLY A 404 -44.14 -4.47 -10.93
#